data_AF-A0A399P5M4-F1
#
_entry.id   AF-A0A399P5M4-F1
#
_cell.length_a   1.000
_cell.length_b   1.000
_cell.length_c   1.000
_cell.angle_alpha   90.00
_cell.angle_beta   90.00
_cell.angle_gamma   90.00
#
_symmetry.space_group_name_H-M   'P 1'
#
loop_
_entity.id
_entity.type
_entity.pdbx_description
1 polymer ?
#
loop_
_entity_poly.entity_id
_entity_poly.type
_entity_poly.pdbx_seq_one_letter_code
_entity_poly.pdbx_strand_id
1 'polypeptide(L)' 'DGALAPVAAFDCGGATPRHHVIVDDRLHVANQGSGTVASFRLDPATGLPTAGPAVIAVPSPTYLLPVG' A
#
# COMPACT_ATOMS: atom_id res chain seq x y z
N ASP A 1 -8.40 -7.13 27.08
CA ASP A 1 -9.32 -6.02 26.73
C ASP A 1 -9.61 -5.95 25.23
N GLY A 2 -8.81 -6.60 24.36
CA GLY A 2 -9.01 -6.56 22.91
C GLY A 2 -8.52 -5.27 22.26
N ALA A 3 -7.65 -4.53 22.96
CA ALA A 3 -7.08 -3.30 22.45
C ALA A 3 -6.10 -3.57 21.30
N LEU A 4 -6.15 -2.72 20.27
CA LEU A 4 -5.16 -2.70 19.19
C LEU A 4 -3.99 -1.82 19.59
N ALA A 5 -2.78 -2.27 19.26
CA ALA A 5 -1.56 -1.49 19.38
C ALA A 5 -0.89 -1.36 18.00
N PRO A 6 -0.33 -0.19 17.65
CA PRO A 6 0.38 -0.02 16.40
C PRO A 6 1.64 -0.89 16.38
N VAL A 7 1.86 -1.62 15.28
CA VAL A 7 3.08 -2.43 15.07
C VAL A 7 4.18 -1.61 14.40
N ALA A 8 3.83 -0.82 13.39
CA ALA A 8 4.75 0.03 12.64
C ALA A 8 3.98 1.12 11.85
N ALA A 9 4.72 2.10 11.33
CA ALA A 9 4.21 3.14 10.43
C ALA A 9 5.21 3.42 9.31
N PHE A 10 4.72 3.57 8.09
CA PHE A 10 5.51 3.82 6.89
C PHE A 10 4.84 4.88 6.00
N ASP A 11 5.63 5.55 5.17
CA ASP A 11 5.07 6.40 4.11
C ASP A 11 4.30 5.55 3.09
N CYS A 12 3.18 6.06 2.59
CA CYS A 12 2.31 5.36 1.63
C CYS A 12 2.84 5.38 0.18
N GLY A 13 3.98 6.00 -0.08
CA GLY A 13 4.60 6.14 -1.40
C GLY A 13 3.94 7.21 -2.27
N GLY A 14 3.25 8.18 -1.67
CA GLY A 14 2.49 9.21 -2.38
C GLY A 14 1.65 10.10 -1.47
N ALA A 15 0.59 10.69 -2.01
CA ALA A 15 -0.29 11.59 -1.27
C ALA A 15 -1.75 11.17 -1.37
N THR A 16 -2.49 11.38 -0.27
CA THR A 16 -3.94 11.17 -0.20
C THR A 16 -4.35 9.73 -0.58
N PRO A 17 -3.93 8.71 0.19
CA PRO A 17 -4.26 7.33 -0.09
C PRO A 17 -5.78 7.13 -0.01
N ARG A 18 -6.39 6.58 -1.07
CA ARG A 18 -7.83 6.31 -1.16
C ARG A 18 -8.18 4.83 -0.98
N HIS A 19 -7.27 3.96 -1.41
CA HIS A 19 -7.47 2.52 -1.32
C HIS A 19 -6.14 1.80 -1.18
N HIS A 20 -6.17 0.61 -0.58
CA HIS A 20 -5.04 -0.30 -0.57
C HIS A 20 -5.54 -1.74 -0.69
N VAL A 21 -4.71 -2.61 -1.25
CA VAL A 21 -5.03 -4.03 -1.37
C VAL A 21 -3.77 -4.87 -1.33
N ILE A 22 -3.86 -6.04 -0.71
CA ILE A 22 -2.80 -7.04 -0.71
C ILE A 22 -3.10 -8.07 -1.80
N VAL A 23 -2.13 -8.31 -2.68
CA VAL A 23 -2.13 -9.38 -3.68
C VAL A 23 -0.79 -10.11 -3.55
N ASP A 24 -0.83 -11.40 -3.24
CA ASP A 24 0.35 -12.21 -2.90
C ASP A 24 1.24 -11.55 -1.82
N ASP A 25 2.53 -11.37 -2.10
CA ASP A 25 3.52 -10.76 -1.21
C ASP A 25 3.55 -9.23 -1.32
N ARG A 26 2.51 -8.59 -1.86
CA ARG A 26 2.54 -7.15 -2.18
C ARG A 26 1.37 -6.38 -1.63
N LEU A 27 1.68 -5.24 -1.03
CA LEU A 27 0.71 -4.20 -0.72
C LEU A 27 0.72 -3.14 -1.83
N HIS A 28 -0.43 -2.94 -2.46
CA HIS A 28 -0.66 -1.86 -3.39
C HIS A 28 -1.45 -0.73 -2.72
N VAL A 29 -1.04 0.52 -2.93
CA VAL A 29 -1.71 1.71 -2.38
C VAL A 29 -2.03 2.68 -3.51
N ALA A 30 -3.30 3.03 -3.66
CA ALA A 30 -3.78 4.04 -4.59
C ALA A 30 -3.70 5.43 -3.95
N ASN A 31 -2.73 6.22 -4.40
CA ASN A 31 -2.46 7.57 -3.92
C ASN A 31 -3.08 8.59 -4.89
N GLN A 32 -4.30 9.04 -4.57
CA GLN A 32 -5.05 9.95 -5.44
C GLN A 32 -4.34 11.28 -5.64
N GLY A 33 -3.83 11.87 -4.55
CA GLY A 33 -3.29 13.22 -4.53
C GLY A 33 -1.99 13.35 -5.31
N SER A 34 -1.24 12.25 -5.44
CA SER A 34 -0.03 12.18 -6.27
C SER A 34 -0.26 11.61 -7.66
N GLY A 35 -1.44 11.04 -7.95
CA GLY A 35 -1.69 10.35 -9.22
C GLY A 35 -0.80 9.13 -9.40
N THR A 36 -0.64 8.31 -8.35
CA THR A 36 0.24 7.15 -8.37
C THR A 36 -0.36 5.92 -7.69
N VAL A 37 0.11 4.74 -8.10
CA VAL A 37 -0.03 3.51 -7.33
C VAL A 37 1.35 3.10 -6.83
N ALA A 38 1.51 2.96 -5.51
CA ALA A 38 2.73 2.49 -4.87
C ALA A 38 2.58 1.00 -4.52
N SER A 39 3.61 0.19 -4.76
CA SER A 39 3.62 -1.25 -4.52
C SER A 39 4.80 -1.67 -3.65
N PHE A 40 4.52 -2.11 -2.43
CA PHE A 40 5.50 -2.57 -1.45
C PHE A 40 5.59 -4.09 -1.49
N ARG A 41 6.80 -4.65 -1.40
CA ARG A 41 6.97 -6.06 -1.05
C ARG A 41 6.85 -6.19 0.47
N LEU A 42 6.09 -7.17 0.92
CA LEU A 42 5.92 -7.50 2.33
C LEU A 42 6.79 -8.70 2.69
N ASP A 43 7.42 -8.64 3.85
CA ASP A 43 8.05 -9.81 4.45
C ASP A 43 6.96 -10.75 4.98
N PRO A 44 6.88 -12.02 4.53
CA PRO A 44 5.83 -12.95 4.97
C PRO A 44 5.91 -13.31 6.47
N ALA A 45 7.07 -13.13 7.11
CA ALA A 45 7.22 -13.41 8.54
C ALA A 45 6.68 -12.28 9.43
N THR A 46 6.80 -11.03 8.98
CA THR A 46 6.46 -9.84 9.79
C THR A 46 5.23 -9.07 9.27
N GLY A 47 4.86 -9.27 8.01
CA GLY A 47 3.83 -8.49 7.31
C GLY A 47 4.24 -7.05 6.98
N LEU A 48 5.52 -6.69 7.18
CA LEU A 48 6.01 -5.32 7.03
C LEU A 48 6.70 -5.10 5.67
N PRO A 49 6.70 -3.86 5.13
CA PRO A 49 7.49 -3.53 3.95
C PRO A 49 8.98 -3.80 4.11
N THR A 50 9.60 -4.45 3.13
CA THR A 50 11.05 -4.76 3.16
C THR A 50 11.93 -3.64 2.58
N ALA A 51 11.34 -2.76 1.77
CA ALA A 51 12.01 -1.63 1.12
C ALA A 51 10.99 -0.57 0.69
N GLY A 52 11.48 0.53 0.10
CA GLY A 52 10.63 1.53 -0.55
C GLY A 52 9.80 0.94 -1.70
N PRO A 53 8.66 1.56 -2.04
CA PRO A 53 7.74 1.01 -3.03
C PRO A 53 8.24 1.21 -4.46
N ALA A 54 7.84 0.30 -5.35
CA ALA A 54 7.79 0.61 -6.77
C ALA A 54 6.58 1.52 -7.03
N VAL A 55 6.75 2.58 -7.81
CA VAL A 55 5.69 3.58 -8.03
C VAL A 55 5.41 3.69 -9.52
N ILE A 56 4.13 3.62 -9.89
CA ILE A 56 3.66 3.86 -11.26
C ILE A 56 2.68 5.04 -11.29
N ALA A 57 2.69 5.79 -12.40
CA ALA A 57 1.72 6.84 -12.63
C ALA A 57 0.37 6.25 -13.02
N VAL A 58 -0.68 6.65 -12.31
CA VAL A 58 -2.07 6.33 -12.62
C VAL A 58 -2.85 7.60 -12.30
N PRO A 59 -3.53 8.25 -13.26
CA PRO A 59 -4.26 9.48 -12.94
C PRO A 59 -5.37 9.25 -11.91
N SER A 60 -5.33 9.98 -10.79
CA SER A 60 -6.38 10.03 -9.75
C SER A 60 -6.97 8.67 -9.31
N PRO A 61 -6.15 7.70 -8.86
CA PRO A 61 -6.62 6.36 -8.52
C PRO A 61 -7.39 6.42 -7.20
N THR A 62 -8.57 5.81 -7.19
CA THR A 62 -9.46 5.80 -6.02
C THR A 62 -9.77 4.40 -5.52
N TYR A 63 -9.67 3.39 -6.39
CA TYR A 63 -9.98 1.99 -6.07
C TYR A 63 -9.07 1.05 -6.87
N LEU A 64 -8.66 -0.05 -6.24
CA LEU A 64 -7.87 -1.11 -6.86
C LEU A 64 -8.69 -2.40 -6.76
N LEU A 65 -9.04 -2.97 -7.91
CA LEU A 65 -9.73 -4.26 -7.99
C LEU A 65 -8.69 -5.35 -8.27
N PRO A 66 -8.45 -6.30 -7.36
CA PRO A 66 -7.71 -7.51 -7.67
C PRO A 66 -8.45 -8.31 -8.73
N VAL A 67 -7.73 -8.76 -9.76
CA VAL A 67 -8.23 -9.70 -10.76
C VAL A 67 -7.49 -11.02 -10.57
N GLY A 68 -8.24 -12.12 -10.59
CA GLY A 68 -7.70 -13.49 -10.53
C GLY A 68 -7.50 -14.08 -11.92
#